data_AF-A0A838YI82-F1
#
_entry.id   AF-A0A838YI82-F1
#
_cell.length_a   1.000
_cell.length_b   1.000
_cell.length_c   1.000
_cell.angle_alpha   90.00
_cell.angle_beta   90.00
_cell.angle_gamma   90.00
#
_symmetry.space_group_name_H-M   'P 1'
#
loop_
_entity.id
_entity.type
_entity.pdbx_description
1 polymer ?
#
loop_
_entity_poly.entity_id
_entity_poly.type
_entity_poly.pdbx_seq_one_letter_code
_entity_poly.pdbx_strand_id
1 'polypeptide(L)'
;MSRAIILTVLLTGLIIVGTSTPVWAAQLDARINPNESSSPFKMNYQKTIFIEYPNGGNLFDELRGKQWTVSGTADLSNPGVKDLLAKLNSKIISDGSQARISDLNVTYDFHLKARNISTSIDYKVIIEGTLTNYVITKDTQRTLIDLGWRGLSVDGEILIDGTDINIPLNLLKSEEPEAYTFFVGTEAEDILNAPLINADFILEQPMTNWHFLFDPTGITSDAATFGIDESIAGYVISSWTMGESSIREGIQIEKVFEAEITSDQKYVVRSVQSSDQGNLAAVGFGALDTLEGLEIAGITPTPPEGYATTSTGGFPVMIVYGMAGMAALGGIGFFIYSNRSLKKEAQGQQGISPNQLVSYETSASSGGYQTNRGEVQLKGDTDYQKTRNVYEDTQQQSPPQQQSPPPQAATPSMLDQACGCEADSGDPDYACDCAMQGHCICSADCKCSTDVCKEAVGQLS
;
A
#
# COMPACT_ATOMS: atom_id res chain seq x y z
N MET A 1 42.63 -19.52 15.16
CA MET A 1 41.19 -19.84 15.20
C MET A 1 40.39 -19.11 16.29
N SER A 2 41.00 -18.51 17.33
CA SER A 2 40.25 -17.80 18.38
C SER A 2 39.80 -16.37 18.09
N ARG A 3 40.36 -15.68 17.07
CA ARG A 3 40.00 -14.27 16.80
C ARG A 3 38.75 -14.09 15.93
N ALA A 4 38.47 -15.05 15.04
CA ALA A 4 37.28 -15.01 14.19
C ALA A 4 35.99 -15.30 14.99
N ILE A 5 36.03 -16.29 15.90
CA ILE A 5 34.86 -16.67 16.72
C ILE A 5 34.47 -15.55 17.69
N ILE A 6 35.44 -14.83 18.27
CA ILE A 6 35.15 -13.71 19.17
C ILE A 6 34.52 -12.53 18.42
N LEU A 7 34.90 -12.28 17.16
CA LEU A 7 34.30 -11.24 16.33
C LEU A 7 32.90 -11.63 15.84
N THR A 8 32.64 -12.91 15.53
CA THR A 8 31.29 -13.36 15.15
C THR A 8 30.33 -13.29 16.34
N VAL A 9 30.76 -13.69 17.54
CA VAL A 9 29.93 -13.57 18.76
C VAL A 9 29.70 -12.12 19.17
N LEU A 10 30.68 -11.22 18.95
CA LEU A 10 30.48 -9.78 19.15
C LEU A 10 29.55 -9.16 18.10
N LEU A 11 29.59 -9.60 16.83
CA LEU A 11 28.71 -9.07 15.78
C LEU A 11 27.26 -9.60 15.92
N THR A 12 27.07 -10.85 16.37
CA THR A 12 25.73 -11.37 16.70
C THR A 12 25.22 -10.82 18.04
N GLY A 13 26.12 -10.50 18.99
CA GLY A 13 25.77 -9.86 20.27
C GLY A 13 25.48 -8.36 20.18
N LEU A 14 26.02 -7.64 19.18
CA LEU A 14 25.79 -6.20 19.00
C LEU A 14 24.40 -5.87 18.41
N ILE A 15 23.67 -6.85 17.90
CA ILE A 15 22.27 -6.66 17.45
C ILE A 15 21.31 -6.59 18.65
N ILE A 16 21.74 -6.99 19.85
CA ILE A 16 20.92 -6.96 21.07
C ILE A 16 21.37 -5.79 21.98
N VAL A 17 21.61 -4.60 21.41
CA VAL A 17 21.74 -3.37 22.19
C VAL A 17 21.05 -2.23 21.44
N GLY A 18 19.80 -1.95 21.82
CA GLY A 18 19.33 -0.58 21.96
C GLY A 18 19.06 0.23 20.69
N THR A 19 18.51 -0.37 19.63
CA THR A 19 17.69 0.43 18.72
C THR A 19 16.26 0.37 19.23
N SER A 20 15.81 1.43 19.92
CA SER A 20 14.41 1.83 19.78
C SER A 20 14.21 2.13 18.30
N THR A 21 13.97 1.09 17.50
CA THR A 21 13.39 1.31 16.18
C THR A 21 12.09 2.06 16.44
N PRO A 22 11.78 3.10 15.66
CA PRO A 22 10.45 3.67 15.73
C PRO A 22 9.45 2.52 15.61
N VAL A 23 8.59 2.34 16.63
CA VAL A 23 7.67 1.19 16.75
C VAL A 23 6.48 1.45 15.82
N TRP A 24 6.71 1.43 14.51
CA TRP A 24 5.64 1.59 13.52
C TRP A 24 4.56 0.54 13.73
N ALA A 25 3.29 0.93 13.64
CA ALA A 25 2.16 0.00 13.74
C ALA A 25 2.10 -0.90 12.50
N ALA A 26 1.11 -0.74 11.61
CA ALA A 26 1.16 -1.38 10.30
C ALA A 26 2.02 -0.56 9.34
N GLN A 27 2.87 -1.24 8.57
CA GLN A 27 3.70 -0.63 7.54
C GLN A 27 3.59 -1.41 6.24
N LEU A 28 2.94 -0.80 5.25
CA LEU A 28 2.78 -1.35 3.90
C LEU A 28 3.96 -0.94 3.01
N ASP A 29 4.50 -1.89 2.25
CA ASP A 29 5.36 -1.65 1.09
C ASP A 29 4.85 -2.53 -0.05
N ALA A 30 4.40 -1.92 -1.15
CA ALA A 30 3.89 -2.65 -2.29
C ALA A 30 4.35 -2.05 -3.62
N ARG A 31 4.61 -2.94 -4.58
CA ARG A 31 5.16 -2.59 -5.88
C ARG A 31 4.30 -3.20 -6.97
N ILE A 32 3.43 -2.39 -7.52
CA ILE A 32 2.45 -2.80 -8.51
C ILE A 32 3.03 -2.68 -9.90
N ASN A 33 3.05 -3.78 -10.65
CA ASN A 33 3.41 -3.80 -12.06
C ASN A 33 2.18 -4.13 -12.93
N PRO A 34 1.46 -3.14 -13.48
CA PRO A 34 0.26 -3.37 -14.28
C PRO A 34 0.49 -4.14 -15.60
N ASN A 35 1.74 -4.47 -15.92
CA ASN A 35 2.10 -5.32 -17.05
C ASN A 35 2.27 -6.80 -16.68
N GLU A 36 2.23 -7.12 -15.39
CA GLU A 36 2.31 -8.48 -14.87
C GLU A 36 0.97 -8.93 -14.28
N SER A 37 0.77 -10.25 -14.17
CA SER A 37 -0.41 -10.83 -13.52
C SER A 37 -0.35 -10.78 -12.00
N SER A 38 0.82 -10.44 -11.45
CA SER A 38 1.13 -10.51 -10.03
C SER A 38 2.09 -9.40 -9.62
N SER A 39 2.16 -9.10 -8.32
CA SER A 39 3.05 -8.09 -7.76
C SER A 39 3.37 -8.39 -6.29
N PRO A 40 4.61 -8.15 -5.84
CA PRO A 40 4.98 -8.39 -4.46
C PRO A 40 4.42 -7.31 -3.53
N PHE A 41 4.16 -7.69 -2.28
CA PHE A 41 3.91 -6.78 -1.18
C PHE A 41 4.58 -7.30 0.10
N LYS A 42 4.79 -6.37 1.02
CA LYS A 42 5.25 -6.61 2.37
C LYS A 42 4.41 -5.78 3.34
N MET A 43 4.04 -6.39 4.46
CA MET A 43 3.41 -5.70 5.56
C MET A 43 4.09 -6.08 6.86
N ASN A 44 4.41 -5.08 7.68
CA ASN A 44 5.04 -5.23 8.98
C ASN A 44 4.09 -4.68 10.04
N TYR A 45 3.87 -5.45 11.10
CA TYR A 45 3.01 -5.09 12.22
C TYR A 45 3.84 -5.10 13.49
N GLN A 46 3.85 -3.98 14.21
CA GLN A 46 4.49 -3.90 15.52
C GLN A 46 3.56 -3.35 16.59
N LYS A 47 3.73 -3.86 17.80
CA LYS A 47 3.04 -3.42 19.00
C LYS A 47 3.95 -3.66 20.18
N THR A 48 4.00 -2.73 21.11
CA THR A 48 4.64 -2.95 22.40
C THR A 48 3.58 -2.89 23.49
N ILE A 49 3.63 -3.86 24.40
CA ILE A 49 2.77 -3.89 25.59
C ILE A 49 3.67 -3.68 26.81
N PHE A 50 3.28 -2.75 27.66
CA PHE A 50 3.88 -2.49 28.95
C PHE A 50 2.93 -2.98 30.04
N ILE A 51 3.45 -3.78 30.96
CA ILE A 51 2.78 -4.17 32.21
C ILE A 51 3.55 -3.48 33.33
N GLU A 52 2.94 -2.49 33.95
CA GLU A 52 3.57 -1.61 34.94
C GLU A 52 3.10 -1.96 36.36
N TYR A 53 4.06 -2.12 37.26
CA TYR A 53 3.86 -2.50 38.66
C TYR A 53 4.77 -1.66 39.58
N PRO A 54 4.57 -0.33 39.64
CA PRO A 54 5.50 0.59 40.29
C PRO A 54 5.72 0.32 41.79
N ASN A 55 4.79 -0.37 42.43
CA ASN A 55 4.81 -0.70 43.86
C ASN A 55 5.09 -2.19 44.15
N GLY A 56 5.57 -2.97 43.17
CA GLY A 56 5.75 -4.42 43.31
C GLY A 56 4.42 -5.18 43.34
N GLY A 57 4.31 -6.23 44.15
CA GLY A 57 3.10 -7.07 44.28
C GLY A 57 3.21 -8.40 43.54
N ASN A 58 2.13 -9.17 43.55
CA ASN A 58 2.14 -10.55 43.05
C ASN A 58 2.45 -10.64 41.56
N LEU A 59 1.91 -9.73 40.73
CA LEU A 59 2.22 -9.71 39.30
C LEU A 59 3.69 -9.36 39.02
N PHE A 60 4.28 -8.49 39.84
CA PHE A 60 5.72 -8.23 39.78
C PHE A 60 6.52 -9.48 40.16
N ASP A 61 6.19 -10.12 41.29
CA ASP A 61 6.90 -11.30 41.75
C ASP A 61 6.85 -12.43 40.73
N GLU A 62 5.73 -12.54 40.01
CA GLU A 62 5.55 -13.51 38.93
C GLU A 62 6.41 -13.21 37.70
N LEU A 63 6.50 -11.95 37.28
CA LEU A 63 7.23 -11.57 36.08
C LEU A 63 8.73 -11.30 36.33
N ARG A 64 9.15 -11.01 37.57
CA ARG A 64 10.50 -10.50 37.83
C ARG A 64 11.57 -11.45 37.33
N GLY A 65 12.55 -10.90 36.62
CA GLY A 65 13.69 -11.65 36.10
C GLY A 65 13.36 -12.56 34.91
N LYS A 66 12.10 -12.61 34.44
CA LYS A 66 11.73 -13.33 33.24
C LYS A 66 12.16 -12.59 31.98
N GLN A 67 12.66 -13.37 31.04
CA GLN A 67 13.04 -12.92 29.71
C GLN A 67 12.93 -14.11 28.77
N TRP A 68 12.23 -13.93 27.66
CA TRP A 68 12.12 -14.94 26.61
C TRP A 68 11.97 -14.30 25.25
N THR A 69 12.21 -15.12 24.22
CA THR A 69 11.99 -14.77 22.82
C THR A 69 11.28 -15.94 22.15
N VAL A 70 10.19 -15.64 21.45
CA VAL A 70 9.42 -16.58 20.65
C VAL A 70 9.47 -16.07 19.21
N SER A 71 10.13 -16.79 18.32
CA SER A 71 10.32 -16.37 16.93
C SER A 71 10.18 -17.55 15.98
N GLY A 72 9.70 -17.30 14.77
CA GLY A 72 9.56 -18.32 13.76
C GLY A 72 9.35 -17.76 12.36
N THR A 73 9.42 -18.64 11.38
CA THR A 73 9.08 -18.36 9.99
C THR A 73 8.27 -19.53 9.43
N ALA A 74 7.26 -19.22 8.63
CA ALA A 74 6.42 -20.22 8.00
C ALA A 74 5.91 -19.74 6.64
N ASP A 75 5.68 -20.68 5.74
CA ASP A 75 5.12 -20.45 4.40
C ASP A 75 3.80 -21.22 4.24
N LEU A 76 3.26 -21.27 3.02
CA LEU A 76 2.04 -22.00 2.71
C LEU A 76 2.12 -23.53 2.91
N SER A 77 3.25 -24.12 3.28
CA SER A 77 3.27 -25.51 3.76
C SER A 77 2.63 -25.65 5.15
N ASN A 78 2.62 -24.57 5.95
CA ASN A 78 2.03 -24.53 7.28
C ASN A 78 0.51 -24.28 7.24
N PRO A 79 -0.33 -25.10 7.91
CA PRO A 79 -1.77 -24.87 7.98
C PRO A 79 -2.19 -23.49 8.52
N GLY A 80 -1.43 -22.93 9.48
CA GLY A 80 -1.69 -21.61 10.05
C GLY A 80 -1.53 -20.48 9.04
N VAL A 81 -0.53 -20.57 8.16
CA VAL A 81 -0.33 -19.59 7.09
C VAL A 81 -1.41 -19.71 6.02
N LYS A 82 -1.92 -20.93 5.75
CA LYS A 82 -3.09 -21.11 4.86
C LYS A 82 -4.36 -20.49 5.45
N ASP A 83 -4.58 -20.63 6.75
CA ASP A 83 -5.70 -19.98 7.45
C ASP A 83 -5.58 -18.45 7.38
N LEU A 84 -4.38 -17.92 7.67
CA LEU A 84 -4.10 -16.49 7.55
C LEU A 84 -4.36 -15.97 6.12
N LEU A 85 -3.87 -16.68 5.10
CA LEU A 85 -4.11 -16.36 3.70
C LEU A 85 -5.61 -16.31 3.38
N ALA A 86 -6.39 -17.28 3.88
CA ALA A 86 -7.83 -17.35 3.65
C ALA A 86 -8.57 -16.19 4.33
N LYS A 87 -8.20 -15.85 5.57
CA LYS A 87 -8.77 -14.71 6.31
C LYS A 87 -8.43 -13.37 5.64
N LEU A 88 -7.18 -13.15 5.26
CA LEU A 88 -6.77 -11.94 4.53
C LEU A 88 -7.51 -11.80 3.20
N ASN A 89 -7.60 -12.87 2.40
CA ASN A 89 -8.37 -12.82 1.15
C ASN A 89 -9.87 -12.57 1.39
N SER A 90 -10.43 -13.10 2.49
CA SER A 90 -11.82 -12.84 2.86
C SER A 90 -12.02 -11.36 3.23
N LYS A 91 -11.07 -10.76 3.95
CA LYS A 91 -11.07 -9.33 4.29
C LYS A 91 -10.98 -8.44 3.05
N ILE A 92 -10.04 -8.73 2.14
CA ILE A 92 -9.90 -8.00 0.87
C ILE A 92 -11.23 -8.02 0.08
N ILE A 93 -11.92 -9.16 0.05
CA ILE A 93 -13.23 -9.28 -0.61
C ILE A 93 -14.30 -8.46 0.11
N SER A 94 -14.35 -8.50 1.45
CA SER A 94 -15.33 -7.72 2.21
C SER A 94 -15.11 -6.22 2.08
N ASP A 95 -13.86 -5.80 1.85
CA ASP A 95 -13.49 -4.41 1.56
C ASP A 95 -13.84 -3.98 0.12
N GLY A 96 -14.45 -4.87 -0.68
CA GLY A 96 -14.89 -4.61 -2.04
C GLY A 96 -13.84 -4.83 -3.13
N SER A 97 -12.64 -5.27 -2.76
CA SER A 97 -11.54 -5.49 -3.69
C SER A 97 -11.63 -6.87 -4.37
N GLN A 98 -11.28 -6.89 -5.66
CA GLN A 98 -11.14 -8.12 -6.45
C GLN A 98 -9.74 -8.72 -6.39
N ALA A 99 -8.76 -7.99 -5.83
CA ALA A 99 -7.40 -8.49 -5.68
C ALA A 99 -7.35 -9.70 -4.76
N ARG A 100 -6.31 -10.53 -4.92
CA ARG A 100 -6.11 -11.76 -4.15
C ARG A 100 -4.65 -11.93 -3.81
N ILE A 101 -4.38 -12.41 -2.61
CA ILE A 101 -3.06 -12.91 -2.23
C ILE A 101 -2.97 -14.36 -2.71
N SER A 102 -1.95 -14.68 -3.51
CA SER A 102 -1.72 -16.04 -4.04
C SER A 102 -0.61 -16.80 -3.32
N ASP A 103 0.30 -16.07 -2.67
CA ASP A 103 1.41 -16.62 -1.89
C ASP A 103 1.64 -15.76 -0.64
N LEU A 104 2.10 -16.41 0.44
CA LEU A 104 2.32 -15.75 1.73
C LEU A 104 3.42 -16.45 2.54
N ASN A 105 4.38 -15.65 2.99
CA ASN A 105 5.41 -16.00 3.95
C ASN A 105 5.22 -15.14 5.19
N VAL A 106 5.40 -15.73 6.36
CA VAL A 106 5.22 -15.08 7.65
C VAL A 106 6.50 -15.23 8.46
N THR A 107 6.98 -14.13 9.02
CA THR A 107 8.05 -14.12 10.03
C THR A 107 7.52 -13.41 11.27
N TYR A 108 7.73 -13.98 12.45
CA TYR A 108 7.35 -13.34 13.71
C TYR A 108 8.50 -13.40 14.72
N ASP A 109 8.57 -12.37 15.56
CA ASP A 109 9.54 -12.22 16.64
C ASP A 109 8.87 -11.50 17.81
N PHE A 110 8.72 -12.20 18.93
CA PHE A 110 8.12 -11.72 20.16
C PHE A 110 9.15 -11.77 21.27
N HIS A 111 9.32 -10.68 21.99
CA HIS A 111 10.30 -10.58 23.06
C HIS A 111 9.70 -10.01 24.33
N LEU A 112 9.73 -10.78 25.42
CA LEU A 112 9.38 -10.30 26.74
C LEU A 112 10.65 -10.00 27.53
N LYS A 113 10.64 -8.85 28.21
CA LYS A 113 11.68 -8.47 29.17
C LYS A 113 11.08 -7.81 30.41
N ALA A 114 11.17 -8.51 31.52
CA ALA A 114 10.78 -7.98 32.81
C ALA A 114 11.86 -7.04 33.39
N ARG A 115 11.42 -5.95 34.01
CA ARG A 115 12.24 -5.01 34.78
C ARG A 115 11.63 -4.81 36.17
N ASN A 116 12.27 -4.00 37.01
CA ASN A 116 11.86 -3.82 38.40
C ASN A 116 10.50 -3.14 38.58
N ILE A 117 10.09 -2.28 37.64
CA ILE A 117 8.84 -1.50 37.73
C ILE A 117 7.91 -1.76 36.56
N SER A 118 8.38 -2.46 35.53
CA SER A 118 7.59 -2.78 34.35
C SER A 118 8.14 -3.97 33.59
N THR A 119 7.26 -4.70 32.91
CA THR A 119 7.59 -5.68 31.87
C THR A 119 7.22 -5.08 30.52
N SER A 120 8.11 -5.20 29.53
CA SER A 120 7.78 -4.90 28.14
C SER A 120 7.67 -6.18 27.34
N ILE A 121 6.70 -6.23 26.43
CA ILE A 121 6.53 -7.30 25.46
C ILE A 121 6.46 -6.64 24.10
N ASP A 122 7.49 -6.89 23.29
CA ASP A 122 7.62 -6.36 21.94
C ASP A 122 7.14 -7.41 20.96
N TYR A 123 6.17 -7.05 20.12
CA TYR A 123 5.60 -7.92 19.11
C TYR A 123 5.98 -7.41 17.73
N LYS A 124 6.47 -8.32 16.88
CA LYS A 124 6.72 -8.05 15.47
C LYS A 124 6.22 -9.20 14.61
N VAL A 125 5.38 -8.89 13.63
CA VAL A 125 4.93 -9.84 12.60
C VAL A 125 5.18 -9.20 11.24
N ILE A 126 5.85 -9.93 10.35
CA ILE A 126 6.06 -9.53 8.96
C ILE A 126 5.36 -10.57 8.09
N ILE A 127 4.55 -10.08 7.16
CA ILE A 127 4.01 -10.89 6.07
C ILE A 127 4.57 -10.38 4.74
N GLU A 128 5.02 -11.31 3.90
CA GLU A 128 5.53 -11.05 2.56
C GLU A 128 4.79 -11.97 1.60
N GLY A 129 4.22 -11.41 0.53
CA GLY A 129 3.35 -12.18 -0.33
C GLY A 129 3.27 -11.65 -1.75
N THR A 130 2.43 -12.32 -2.53
CA THR A 130 2.17 -11.96 -3.92
C THR A 130 0.70 -11.62 -4.10
N LEU A 131 0.44 -10.39 -4.55
CA LEU A 131 -0.87 -9.90 -4.94
C LEU A 131 -1.14 -10.27 -6.41
N THR A 132 -2.36 -10.66 -6.70
CA THR A 132 -2.88 -11.06 -8.02
C THR A 132 -4.26 -10.44 -8.22
N ASN A 133 -4.77 -10.44 -9.45
CA ASN A 133 -6.11 -9.93 -9.79
C ASN A 133 -6.38 -8.48 -9.38
N TYR A 134 -5.34 -7.69 -9.13
CA TYR A 134 -5.47 -6.26 -8.85
C TYR A 134 -5.68 -5.44 -10.13
N VAL A 135 -5.50 -6.01 -11.32
CA VAL A 135 -5.85 -5.34 -12.58
C VAL A 135 -7.34 -5.54 -12.87
N ILE A 136 -8.10 -4.45 -12.88
CA ILE A 136 -9.56 -4.44 -13.17
C ILE A 136 -9.79 -4.54 -14.66
N THR A 137 -9.14 -3.68 -15.42
CA THR A 137 -9.22 -3.69 -16.89
C THR A 137 -7.97 -3.08 -17.48
N LYS A 138 -7.71 -3.45 -18.73
CA LYS A 138 -6.57 -2.96 -19.50
C LYS A 138 -7.02 -2.69 -20.93
N ASP A 139 -6.74 -1.49 -21.39
CA ASP A 139 -6.93 -1.08 -22.79
C ASP A 139 -5.58 -0.62 -23.39
N THR A 140 -5.62 -0.07 -24.60
CA THR A 140 -4.42 0.34 -25.34
C THR A 140 -3.75 1.61 -24.81
N GLN A 141 -4.41 2.35 -23.91
CA GLN A 141 -3.96 3.63 -23.36
C GLN A 141 -3.68 3.53 -21.86
N ARG A 142 -4.47 2.73 -21.12
CA ARG A 142 -4.40 2.65 -19.66
C ARG A 142 -4.73 1.28 -19.08
N THR A 143 -4.27 1.08 -17.85
CA THR A 143 -4.64 -0.04 -16.99
C THR A 143 -5.31 0.50 -15.73
N LEU A 144 -6.50 0.02 -15.38
CA LEU A 144 -7.12 0.34 -14.10
C LEU A 144 -6.70 -0.69 -13.07
N ILE A 145 -6.11 -0.24 -11.97
CA ILE A 145 -5.70 -1.08 -10.84
C ILE A 145 -6.58 -0.84 -9.63
N ASP A 146 -6.92 -1.94 -8.96
CA ASP A 146 -7.60 -2.02 -7.69
C ASP A 146 -6.63 -1.66 -6.56
N LEU A 147 -7.11 -0.81 -5.68
CA LEU A 147 -6.39 -0.22 -4.57
C LEU A 147 -7.05 -0.55 -3.21
N GLY A 148 -8.20 -1.23 -3.18
CA GLY A 148 -8.93 -1.54 -1.94
C GLY A 148 -8.35 -2.67 -1.09
N TRP A 149 -7.30 -3.36 -1.57
CA TRP A 149 -6.70 -4.50 -0.87
C TRP A 149 -5.76 -4.11 0.28
N ARG A 150 -5.44 -2.83 0.45
CA ARG A 150 -4.40 -2.35 1.39
C ARG A 150 -4.71 -2.61 2.87
N GLY A 151 -5.98 -2.79 3.21
CA GLY A 151 -6.48 -3.03 4.58
C GLY A 151 -6.26 -4.47 5.04
N LEU A 152 -5.02 -4.95 4.98
CA LEU A 152 -4.63 -6.31 5.34
C LEU A 152 -4.75 -6.52 6.85
N SER A 153 -5.95 -6.82 7.32
CA SER A 153 -6.28 -7.03 8.74
C SER A 153 -6.91 -8.40 8.95
N VAL A 154 -6.70 -8.97 10.14
CA VAL A 154 -7.28 -10.25 10.53
C VAL A 154 -7.73 -10.21 11.98
N ASP A 155 -8.96 -10.68 12.20
CA ASP A 155 -9.50 -10.91 13.53
C ASP A 155 -9.26 -12.34 14.01
N GLY A 156 -9.16 -12.49 15.33
CA GLY A 156 -9.04 -13.79 16.00
C GLY A 156 -7.65 -14.42 15.91
N GLU A 157 -7.53 -15.62 16.47
CA GLU A 157 -6.26 -16.34 16.58
C GLU A 157 -5.68 -16.77 15.22
N ILE A 158 -4.35 -16.77 15.12
CA ILE A 158 -3.59 -17.34 14.00
C ILE A 158 -2.49 -18.20 14.56
N LEU A 159 -2.69 -19.51 14.54
CA LEU A 159 -1.76 -20.48 15.12
C LEU A 159 -0.72 -20.93 14.10
N ILE A 160 0.54 -20.54 14.30
CA ILE A 160 1.69 -21.06 13.58
C ILE A 160 2.49 -21.96 14.53
N ASP A 161 2.51 -23.26 14.25
CA ASP A 161 3.20 -24.28 15.05
C ASP A 161 2.85 -24.22 16.56
N GLY A 162 1.59 -23.90 16.85
CA GLY A 162 1.04 -23.80 18.21
C GLY A 162 1.23 -22.44 18.88
N THR A 163 1.92 -21.50 18.25
CA THR A 163 2.05 -20.11 18.72
C THR A 163 0.96 -19.25 18.06
N ASP A 164 0.15 -18.55 18.86
CA ASP A 164 -0.73 -17.51 18.31
C ASP A 164 0.07 -16.25 18.00
N ILE A 165 0.09 -15.87 16.73
CA ILE A 165 0.84 -14.69 16.26
C ILE A 165 0.00 -13.42 16.18
N ASN A 166 -1.32 -13.49 16.42
CA ASN A 166 -2.21 -12.35 16.23
C ASN A 166 -2.75 -11.79 17.54
N ILE A 167 -3.03 -12.63 18.56
CA ILE A 167 -3.64 -12.18 19.82
C ILE A 167 -2.62 -12.19 20.96
N PRO A 168 -2.17 -11.01 21.47
CA PRO A 168 -1.18 -10.92 22.54
C PRO A 168 -1.54 -11.68 23.82
N LEU A 169 -2.82 -11.66 24.21
CA LEU A 169 -3.30 -12.35 25.41
C LEU A 169 -3.10 -13.86 25.33
N ASN A 170 -3.27 -14.46 24.14
CA ASN A 170 -3.08 -15.90 23.94
C ASN A 170 -1.60 -16.30 24.09
N LEU A 171 -0.66 -15.45 23.66
CA LEU A 171 0.76 -15.65 23.89
C LEU A 171 1.11 -15.59 25.38
N LEU A 172 0.54 -14.62 26.11
CA LEU A 172 0.70 -14.56 27.57
C LEU A 172 0.12 -15.79 28.26
N LYS A 173 -0.99 -16.34 27.76
CA LYS A 173 -1.58 -17.57 28.29
C LYS A 173 -0.66 -18.78 28.11
N SER A 174 0.10 -18.87 27.02
CA SER A 174 1.03 -19.99 26.77
C SER A 174 2.35 -19.84 27.51
N GLU A 175 2.96 -18.65 27.45
CA GLU A 175 4.31 -18.40 27.99
C GLU A 175 4.29 -17.99 29.48
N GLU A 176 3.24 -17.31 29.93
CA GLU A 176 3.12 -16.72 31.27
C GLU A 176 1.75 -17.02 31.91
N PRO A 177 1.36 -18.29 32.10
CA PRO A 177 0.00 -18.68 32.49
C PRO A 177 -0.44 -18.12 33.84
N GLU A 178 0.49 -17.91 34.79
CA GLU A 178 0.17 -17.30 36.09
C GLU A 178 -0.08 -15.78 35.94
N ALA A 179 0.76 -15.07 35.17
CA ALA A 179 0.55 -13.65 34.87
C ALA A 179 -0.75 -13.43 34.08
N TYR A 180 -1.09 -14.33 33.16
CA TYR A 180 -2.34 -14.31 32.39
C TYR A 180 -3.58 -14.19 33.30
N THR A 181 -3.59 -14.84 34.48
CA THR A 181 -4.73 -14.79 35.40
C THR A 181 -5.03 -13.40 35.97
N PHE A 182 -4.07 -12.47 35.94
CA PHE A 182 -4.28 -11.09 36.37
C PHE A 182 -5.05 -10.26 35.33
N PHE A 183 -5.07 -10.70 34.07
CA PHE A 183 -5.67 -9.94 32.97
C PHE A 183 -7.11 -10.36 32.69
N VAL A 184 -7.42 -11.66 32.79
CA VAL A 184 -8.75 -12.20 32.48
C VAL A 184 -9.83 -11.62 33.40
N GLY A 185 -10.94 -11.18 32.81
CA GLY A 185 -12.05 -10.55 33.50
C GLY A 185 -11.80 -9.09 33.91
N THR A 186 -10.74 -8.46 33.40
CA THR A 186 -10.39 -7.06 33.66
C THR A 186 -10.44 -6.23 32.37
N GLU A 187 -10.41 -4.91 32.46
CA GLU A 187 -10.33 -4.03 31.27
C GLU A 187 -9.04 -4.24 30.47
N ALA A 188 -7.97 -4.75 31.10
CA ALA A 188 -6.74 -5.08 30.39
C ALA A 188 -6.91 -6.27 29.43
N GLU A 189 -7.92 -7.12 29.64
CA GLU A 189 -8.24 -8.22 28.72
C GLU A 189 -8.56 -7.69 27.32
N ASP A 190 -9.34 -6.62 27.21
CA ASP A 190 -9.73 -6.03 25.92
C ASP A 190 -8.52 -5.47 25.18
N ILE A 191 -7.60 -4.81 25.90
CA ILE A 191 -6.35 -4.27 25.33
C ILE A 191 -5.45 -5.40 24.81
N LEU A 192 -5.32 -6.47 25.58
CA LEU A 192 -4.47 -7.62 25.23
C LEU A 192 -5.12 -8.53 24.19
N ASN A 193 -6.45 -8.47 24.01
CA ASN A 193 -7.17 -9.18 22.96
C ASN A 193 -7.20 -8.42 21.62
N ALA A 194 -6.80 -7.15 21.60
CA ALA A 194 -6.73 -6.38 20.37
C ALA A 194 -5.72 -7.00 19.39
N PRO A 195 -6.13 -7.36 18.15
CA PRO A 195 -5.26 -8.00 17.16
C PRO A 195 -3.96 -7.22 16.89
N LEU A 196 -2.91 -7.96 16.54
CA LEU A 196 -1.62 -7.44 16.07
C LEU A 196 -1.67 -7.14 14.58
N ILE A 197 -2.29 -8.03 13.80
CA ILE A 197 -2.42 -7.94 12.34
C ILE A 197 -3.64 -7.07 12.03
N ASN A 198 -3.48 -5.76 12.14
CA ASN A 198 -4.49 -4.77 11.76
C ASN A 198 -3.84 -3.64 10.95
N ALA A 199 -4.29 -3.46 9.71
CA ALA A 199 -3.89 -2.39 8.80
C ALA A 199 -5.12 -1.60 8.27
N ASP A 200 -6.24 -1.61 8.98
CA ASP A 200 -7.49 -1.01 8.50
C ASP A 200 -7.34 0.48 8.23
N PHE A 201 -6.60 1.18 9.09
CA PHE A 201 -6.33 2.61 8.93
C PHE A 201 -5.60 2.95 7.62
N ILE A 202 -4.76 2.05 7.09
CA ILE A 202 -4.10 2.26 5.78
C ILE A 202 -5.15 2.30 4.66
N LEU A 203 -6.22 1.52 4.76
CA LEU A 203 -7.33 1.56 3.80
C LEU A 203 -8.28 2.74 4.06
N GLU A 204 -8.54 3.06 5.33
CA GLU A 204 -9.41 4.18 5.72
C GLU A 204 -8.84 5.54 5.33
N GLN A 205 -7.50 5.68 5.27
CA GLN A 205 -6.85 6.88 4.77
C GLN A 205 -7.00 6.98 3.24
N PRO A 206 -7.80 7.94 2.72
CA PRO A 206 -7.99 8.07 1.29
C PRO A 206 -6.67 8.29 0.57
N MET A 207 -6.49 7.70 -0.60
CA MET A 207 -5.26 7.83 -1.38
C MET A 207 -4.97 9.28 -1.79
N THR A 208 -5.99 10.13 -1.82
CA THR A 208 -5.85 11.58 -2.07
C THR A 208 -5.14 12.33 -0.93
N ASN A 209 -5.11 11.76 0.28
CA ASN A 209 -4.34 12.28 1.41
C ASN A 209 -2.88 11.84 1.37
N TRP A 210 -2.57 10.73 0.69
CA TRP A 210 -1.21 10.23 0.56
C TRP A 210 -0.39 11.18 -0.30
N HIS A 211 0.88 11.36 0.06
CA HIS A 211 1.81 12.16 -0.72
C HIS A 211 2.15 11.45 -2.04
N PHE A 212 1.95 12.16 -3.15
CA PHE A 212 2.21 11.64 -4.49
C PHE A 212 3.53 12.15 -5.04
N LEU A 213 4.39 11.24 -5.47
CA LEU A 213 5.63 11.51 -6.19
C LEU A 213 5.60 10.81 -7.54
N PHE A 214 6.11 11.50 -8.56
CA PHE A 214 6.26 10.96 -9.90
C PHE A 214 7.71 11.09 -10.37
N ASP A 215 8.32 9.97 -10.73
CA ASP A 215 9.65 9.93 -11.34
C ASP A 215 9.52 9.72 -12.86
N PRO A 216 9.74 10.78 -13.67
CA PRO A 216 9.71 10.70 -15.13
C PRO A 216 10.99 10.15 -15.74
N THR A 217 12.08 10.03 -14.98
CA THR A 217 13.41 9.77 -15.54
C THR A 217 13.70 8.28 -15.68
N GLY A 218 13.21 7.45 -14.77
CA GLY A 218 13.57 6.04 -14.69
C GLY A 218 15.08 5.81 -14.53
N ILE A 219 15.88 6.86 -14.25
CA ILE A 219 17.33 6.79 -14.05
C ILE A 219 17.55 6.64 -12.54
N THR A 220 17.81 5.41 -12.12
CA THR A 220 17.71 4.97 -10.73
C THR A 220 19.02 4.97 -9.96
N SER A 221 20.01 5.80 -10.32
CA SER A 221 21.30 5.80 -9.59
C SER A 221 21.13 6.09 -8.09
N ASP A 222 20.04 6.76 -7.69
CA ASP A 222 19.67 7.05 -6.30
C ASP A 222 18.32 6.43 -5.87
N ALA A 223 17.69 5.55 -6.68
CA ALA A 223 16.34 5.03 -6.39
C ALA A 223 16.31 4.09 -5.16
N ALA A 224 17.42 3.41 -4.88
CA ALA A 224 17.61 2.64 -3.66
C ALA A 224 17.59 3.52 -2.39
N THR A 225 17.93 4.81 -2.49
CA THR A 225 17.85 5.78 -1.37
C THR A 225 16.41 6.16 -1.03
N PHE A 226 15.48 6.03 -1.98
CA PHE A 226 14.04 6.26 -1.80
C PHE A 226 13.23 4.95 -1.67
N GLY A 227 13.89 3.79 -1.48
CA GLY A 227 13.23 2.50 -1.26
C GLY A 227 12.67 1.80 -2.52
N ILE A 228 13.00 2.31 -3.71
CA ILE A 228 12.51 1.80 -5.00
C ILE A 228 13.42 0.65 -5.47
N ASP A 229 12.81 -0.45 -5.92
CA ASP A 229 13.52 -1.67 -6.38
C ASP A 229 14.22 -1.51 -7.74
N GLU A 230 15.28 -2.29 -7.97
CA GLU A 230 15.96 -2.35 -9.28
C GLU A 230 15.09 -2.98 -10.38
N SER A 231 14.11 -3.84 -10.05
CA SER A 231 13.24 -4.49 -11.04
C SER A 231 12.30 -3.54 -11.80
N ILE A 232 12.08 -2.34 -11.26
CA ILE A 232 11.27 -1.28 -11.90
C ILE A 232 12.13 -0.14 -12.46
N ALA A 233 13.45 -0.31 -12.48
CA ALA A 233 14.39 0.64 -13.08
C ALA A 233 14.19 0.79 -14.60
N GLY A 234 14.28 2.02 -15.10
CA GLY A 234 14.09 2.34 -16.52
C GLY A 234 12.63 2.62 -16.94
N TYR A 235 11.67 2.48 -16.02
CA TYR A 235 10.27 2.86 -16.24
C TYR A 235 9.93 4.16 -15.52
N VAL A 236 8.89 4.86 -15.97
CA VAL A 236 8.29 5.95 -15.18
C VAL A 236 7.56 5.35 -13.98
N ILE A 237 7.65 5.99 -12.81
CA ILE A 237 7.12 5.44 -11.56
C ILE A 237 6.24 6.46 -10.86
N SER A 238 5.10 5.99 -10.38
CA SER A 238 4.22 6.71 -9.47
C SER A 238 4.33 6.12 -8.08
N SER A 239 4.55 6.97 -7.07
CA SER A 239 4.62 6.55 -5.67
C SER A 239 3.64 7.34 -4.84
N TRP A 240 2.91 6.63 -3.98
CA TRP A 240 2.06 7.19 -2.95
C TRP A 240 2.61 6.79 -1.60
N THR A 241 2.84 7.77 -0.72
CA THR A 241 3.34 7.54 0.63
C THR A 241 2.42 8.16 1.68
N MET A 242 2.20 7.44 2.79
CA MET A 242 1.51 7.95 3.98
C MET A 242 2.31 7.65 5.24
N GLY A 243 1.99 8.35 6.32
CA GLY A 243 2.63 8.22 7.63
C GLY A 243 3.52 9.40 7.99
N GLU A 244 3.49 10.47 7.20
CA GLU A 244 4.13 11.75 7.55
C GLU A 244 3.08 12.71 8.09
N SER A 245 3.41 13.45 9.14
CA SER A 245 2.51 14.49 9.65
C SER A 245 2.39 15.60 8.59
N SER A 246 1.20 15.80 8.06
CA SER A 246 0.92 16.81 7.04
C SER A 246 -0.46 17.43 7.25
N ILE A 247 -0.72 18.58 6.61
CA ILE A 247 -2.04 19.22 6.68
C ILE A 247 -3.14 18.30 6.08
N ARG A 248 -2.77 17.39 5.16
CA ARG A 248 -3.71 16.46 4.52
C ARG A 248 -3.95 15.20 5.34
N GLU A 249 -2.89 14.60 5.86
CA GLU A 249 -2.95 13.36 6.65
C GLU A 249 -3.32 13.61 8.12
N GLY A 250 -3.16 14.85 8.59
CA GLY A 250 -3.27 15.19 10.00
C GLY A 250 -1.98 14.90 10.78
N ILE A 251 -2.06 15.09 12.09
CA ILE A 251 -0.95 14.78 13.00
C ILE A 251 -0.92 13.28 13.21
N GLN A 252 0.22 12.67 12.89
CA GLN A 252 0.47 11.27 13.19
C GLN A 252 0.83 11.14 14.67
N ILE A 253 -0.04 10.51 15.44
CA ILE A 253 0.15 10.27 16.88
C ILE A 253 0.21 8.78 17.17
N GLU A 254 0.94 8.43 18.23
CA GLU A 254 0.95 7.08 18.74
C GLU A 254 -0.44 6.70 19.27
N LYS A 255 -0.89 5.49 18.94
CA LYS A 255 -2.10 4.90 19.50
C LYS A 255 -1.71 4.27 20.84
N VAL A 256 -2.25 4.83 21.93
CA VAL A 256 -2.00 4.35 23.29
C VAL A 256 -3.31 3.93 23.91
N PHE A 257 -3.38 2.67 24.35
CA PHE A 257 -4.50 2.12 25.09
C PHE A 257 -4.01 1.73 26.49
N GLU A 258 -4.73 2.12 27.52
CA GLU A 258 -4.33 1.90 28.90
C GLU A 258 -5.52 1.38 29.72
N ALA A 259 -5.24 0.39 30.59
CA ALA A 259 -6.18 -0.13 31.56
C ALA A 259 -5.50 -0.33 32.90
N GLU A 260 -6.27 -0.13 33.97
CA GLU A 260 -5.81 -0.34 35.33
C GLU A 260 -6.33 -1.67 35.87
N ILE A 261 -5.48 -2.42 36.55
CA ILE A 261 -5.85 -3.66 37.23
C ILE A 261 -5.70 -3.43 38.72
N THR A 262 -6.77 -3.70 39.48
CA THR A 262 -6.73 -3.64 40.94
C THR A 262 -6.78 -5.07 41.50
N SER A 263 -5.65 -5.55 41.99
CA SER A 263 -5.51 -6.84 42.67
C SER A 263 -4.96 -6.63 44.09
N ASP A 264 -3.82 -7.24 44.44
CA ASP A 264 -3.07 -6.93 45.67
C ASP A 264 -2.39 -5.56 45.64
N GLN A 265 -2.06 -5.08 44.44
CA GLN A 265 -1.60 -3.72 44.15
C GLN A 265 -2.31 -3.21 42.89
N LYS A 266 -2.11 -1.92 42.60
CA LYS A 266 -2.55 -1.29 41.36
C LYS A 266 -1.50 -1.51 40.27
N TYR A 267 -1.90 -2.11 39.17
CA TYR A 267 -1.08 -2.29 37.97
C TYR A 267 -1.67 -1.51 36.80
N VAL A 268 -0.84 -1.20 35.82
CA VAL A 268 -1.26 -0.53 34.59
C VAL A 268 -0.78 -1.36 33.40
N VAL A 269 -1.70 -1.71 32.51
CA VAL A 269 -1.38 -2.35 31.23
C VAL A 269 -1.55 -1.32 30.14
N ARG A 270 -0.50 -1.09 29.37
CA ARG A 270 -0.46 -0.08 28.31
C ARG A 270 0.00 -0.69 27.01
N SER A 271 -0.82 -0.63 25.97
CA SER A 271 -0.42 -0.95 24.60
C SER A 271 -0.03 0.34 23.88
N VAL A 272 1.12 0.31 23.21
CA VAL A 272 1.64 1.41 22.39
C VAL A 272 1.90 0.91 20.98
N GLN A 273 1.45 1.68 20.01
CA GLN A 273 1.74 1.50 18.60
C GLN A 273 2.00 2.89 18.00
N SER A 274 3.03 3.09 17.18
CA SER A 274 3.15 4.34 16.44
C SER A 274 2.06 4.44 15.36
N SER A 275 2.06 5.52 14.57
CA SER A 275 1.12 5.64 13.44
C SER A 275 1.40 4.57 12.38
N ASP A 276 0.37 4.21 11.62
CA ASP A 276 0.51 3.34 10.46
C ASP A 276 1.21 4.11 9.32
N GLN A 277 1.88 3.38 8.44
CA GLN A 277 2.62 3.92 7.31
C GLN A 277 2.37 3.08 6.06
N GLY A 278 2.53 3.71 4.89
CA GLY A 278 2.33 3.02 3.63
C GLY A 278 3.18 3.60 2.54
N ASN A 279 3.78 2.73 1.74
CA ASN A 279 4.41 3.03 0.47
C ASN A 279 3.79 2.11 -0.59
N LEU A 280 3.20 2.73 -1.61
CA LEU A 280 2.71 2.04 -2.78
C LEU A 280 3.38 2.66 -4.00
N ALA A 281 4.16 1.85 -4.72
CA ALA A 281 4.73 2.24 -6.00
C ALA A 281 4.02 1.50 -7.14
N ALA A 282 3.78 2.17 -8.26
CA ALA A 282 3.26 1.55 -9.47
C ALA A 282 4.11 1.93 -10.70
N VAL A 283 4.36 0.94 -11.57
CA VAL A 283 5.01 1.16 -12.86
C VAL A 283 4.05 1.88 -13.81
N GLY A 284 4.38 3.12 -14.17
CA GLY A 284 3.56 4.01 -14.99
C GLY A 284 3.22 5.32 -14.27
N PHE A 285 2.59 6.25 -15.00
CA PHE A 285 1.97 7.43 -14.43
C PHE A 285 0.59 7.07 -13.88
N GLY A 286 0.36 7.34 -12.60
CA GLY A 286 -0.86 6.98 -11.89
C GLY A 286 -1.75 8.18 -11.61
N ALA A 287 -3.02 8.04 -11.97
CA ALA A 287 -4.08 8.97 -11.62
C ALA A 287 -5.12 8.25 -10.75
N LEU A 288 -5.35 8.76 -9.54
CA LEU A 288 -6.33 8.19 -8.61
C LEU A 288 -7.76 8.45 -9.09
N ASP A 289 -8.66 7.51 -8.83
CA ASP A 289 -10.10 7.68 -8.99
C ASP A 289 -10.87 6.71 -8.07
N THR A 290 -12.20 6.74 -8.14
CA THR A 290 -13.09 5.82 -7.44
C THR A 290 -14.04 5.14 -8.42
N LEU A 291 -14.26 3.84 -8.23
CA LEU A 291 -15.21 3.04 -8.99
C LEU A 291 -16.17 2.37 -8.02
N GLU A 292 -17.44 2.80 -8.01
CA GLU A 292 -18.46 2.27 -7.09
C GLU A 292 -18.06 2.33 -5.60
N GLY A 293 -17.29 3.35 -5.22
CA GLY A 293 -16.78 3.54 -3.85
C GLY A 293 -15.46 2.83 -3.56
N LEU A 294 -14.97 1.97 -4.46
CA LEU A 294 -13.64 1.38 -4.40
C LEU A 294 -12.61 2.37 -4.96
N GLU A 295 -11.56 2.67 -4.20
CA GLU A 295 -10.43 3.43 -4.74
C GLU A 295 -9.69 2.62 -5.80
N ILE A 296 -9.30 3.30 -6.87
CA ILE A 296 -8.57 2.73 -8.00
C ILE A 296 -7.49 3.70 -8.47
N ALA A 297 -6.54 3.22 -9.27
CA ALA A 297 -5.65 4.09 -10.04
C ALA A 297 -5.69 3.73 -11.52
N GLY A 298 -5.84 4.73 -12.38
CA GLY A 298 -5.58 4.62 -13.80
C GLY A 298 -4.09 4.81 -14.06
N ILE A 299 -3.45 3.78 -14.61
CA ILE A 299 -2.02 3.78 -14.90
C ILE A 299 -1.79 3.90 -16.42
N THR A 300 -1.00 4.89 -16.83
CA THR A 300 -0.56 5.09 -18.21
C THR A 300 0.96 4.91 -18.35
N PRO A 301 1.48 4.46 -19.51
CA PRO A 301 2.93 4.28 -19.69
C PRO A 301 3.75 5.58 -19.63
N THR A 302 3.11 6.72 -19.91
CA THR A 302 3.72 8.05 -19.93
C THR A 302 2.81 9.06 -19.23
N PRO A 303 3.37 10.16 -18.68
CA PRO A 303 2.55 11.22 -18.10
C PRO A 303 1.74 11.96 -19.19
N PRO A 304 0.65 12.64 -18.82
CA PRO A 304 -0.09 13.51 -19.73
C PRO A 304 0.78 14.64 -20.30
N GLU A 305 0.47 15.10 -21.52
CA GLU A 305 1.12 16.28 -22.09
C GLU A 305 0.93 17.51 -21.18
N GLY A 306 2.02 18.23 -20.92
CA GLY A 306 2.00 19.42 -20.05
C GLY A 306 2.06 19.12 -18.55
N TYR A 307 2.27 17.86 -18.14
CA TYR A 307 2.52 17.53 -16.74
C TYR A 307 3.81 18.20 -16.23
N ALA A 308 3.66 19.21 -15.38
CA ALA A 308 4.74 19.80 -14.60
C ALA A 308 4.73 19.16 -13.21
N THR A 309 5.91 18.79 -12.70
CA THR A 309 6.13 18.25 -11.36
C THR A 309 5.74 19.30 -10.30
N THR A 310 4.47 19.41 -10.00
CA THR A 310 3.97 20.26 -8.92
C THR A 310 3.58 19.35 -7.76
N SER A 311 4.23 19.54 -6.62
CA SER A 311 4.04 18.77 -5.37
C SER A 311 2.68 19.02 -4.69
N THR A 312 1.70 19.52 -5.43
CA THR A 312 0.40 19.98 -4.94
C THR A 312 -0.70 19.24 -5.69
N GLY A 313 -1.31 18.27 -5.00
CA GLY A 313 -2.38 17.43 -5.50
C GLY A 313 -3.57 18.23 -6.01
N GLY A 314 -4.02 17.87 -7.22
CA GLY A 314 -5.20 18.39 -7.88
C GLY A 314 -5.08 18.15 -9.38
N PHE A 315 -5.49 16.97 -9.85
CA PHE A 315 -5.50 16.67 -11.28
C PHE A 315 -6.93 16.52 -11.83
N PRO A 316 -7.19 16.95 -13.08
CA PRO A 316 -8.54 17.01 -13.63
C PRO A 316 -9.12 15.62 -13.92
N VAL A 317 -10.30 15.36 -13.36
CA VAL A 317 -11.13 14.13 -13.39
C VAL A 317 -11.61 13.71 -14.81
N MET A 318 -11.19 14.43 -15.86
CA MET A 318 -11.63 14.16 -17.25
C MET A 318 -11.09 12.86 -17.85
N ILE A 319 -10.13 12.19 -17.19
CA ILE A 319 -9.50 10.98 -17.73
C ILE A 319 -10.44 9.76 -17.62
N VAL A 320 -11.33 9.64 -16.62
CA VAL A 320 -11.94 8.33 -16.27
C VAL A 320 -13.36 8.08 -16.78
N TYR A 321 -14.19 9.11 -16.96
CA TYR A 321 -15.59 8.96 -17.41
C TYR A 321 -15.78 8.20 -18.74
N GLY A 322 -14.74 8.09 -19.57
CA GLY A 322 -14.78 7.30 -20.81
C GLY A 322 -14.97 5.78 -20.62
N MET A 323 -14.72 5.21 -19.43
CA MET A 323 -14.80 3.74 -19.24
C MET A 323 -15.63 3.24 -18.06
N ALA A 324 -16.02 4.09 -17.10
CA ALA A 324 -17.05 3.70 -16.12
C ALA A 324 -18.36 3.26 -16.82
N GLY A 325 -18.68 3.86 -17.98
CA GLY A 325 -19.80 3.44 -18.82
C GLY A 325 -19.66 2.05 -19.46
N MET A 326 -18.44 1.51 -19.59
CA MET A 326 -18.19 0.19 -20.18
C MET A 326 -18.06 -0.92 -19.12
N ALA A 327 -17.56 -0.59 -17.92
CA ALA A 327 -17.47 -1.53 -16.80
C ALA A 327 -18.86 -1.94 -16.27
N ALA A 328 -19.81 -1.00 -16.18
CA ALA A 328 -21.20 -1.27 -15.81
C ALA A 328 -21.91 -2.24 -16.79
N LEU A 329 -21.54 -2.21 -18.07
CA LEU A 329 -22.06 -3.13 -19.08
C LEU A 329 -21.38 -4.51 -19.03
N GLY A 330 -20.09 -4.56 -18.66
CA GLY A 330 -19.33 -5.80 -18.48
C GLY A 330 -19.81 -6.64 -17.29
N GLY A 331 -20.04 -6.00 -16.13
CA GLY A 331 -20.49 -6.69 -14.91
C GLY A 331 -21.89 -7.32 -15.04
N ILE A 332 -22.84 -6.59 -15.64
CA ILE A 332 -24.19 -7.09 -15.92
C ILE A 332 -24.16 -8.17 -17.02
N GLY A 333 -23.32 -7.99 -18.05
CA GLY A 333 -23.15 -8.95 -19.14
C GLY A 333 -22.55 -10.29 -18.69
N PHE A 334 -21.56 -10.25 -17.79
CA PHE A 334 -20.88 -11.45 -17.28
C PHE A 334 -21.82 -12.33 -16.43
N PHE A 335 -22.67 -11.73 -15.60
CA PHE A 335 -23.66 -12.47 -14.79
C PHE A 335 -24.82 -13.04 -15.62
N ILE A 336 -25.29 -12.32 -16.64
CA ILE A 336 -26.39 -12.80 -17.52
C ILE A 336 -25.90 -13.84 -18.53
N TYR A 337 -24.66 -13.71 -19.04
CA TYR A 337 -24.08 -14.65 -19.99
C TYR A 337 -23.58 -15.94 -19.31
N SER A 338 -22.93 -15.85 -18.13
CA SER A 338 -22.43 -17.03 -17.42
C SER A 338 -23.57 -17.97 -16.99
N ASN A 339 -24.70 -17.41 -16.53
CA ASN A 339 -25.87 -18.20 -16.12
C ASN A 339 -26.63 -18.84 -17.31
N ARG A 340 -26.47 -18.30 -18.53
CA ARG A 340 -27.01 -18.91 -19.77
C ARG A 340 -26.08 -19.96 -20.35
N SER A 341 -24.77 -19.75 -20.31
CA SER A 341 -23.78 -20.68 -20.85
C SER A 341 -23.65 -21.94 -19.99
N LEU A 342 -23.80 -21.85 -18.67
CA LEU A 342 -23.83 -23.01 -17.77
C LEU A 342 -25.07 -23.91 -17.93
N LYS A 343 -26.16 -23.40 -18.53
CA LYS A 343 -27.38 -24.18 -18.81
C LYS A 343 -27.41 -24.77 -20.22
N LYS A 344 -26.39 -24.51 -21.04
CA LYS A 344 -26.34 -24.92 -22.46
C LYS A 344 -25.05 -25.66 -22.84
N GLU A 345 -24.30 -26.18 -21.88
CA GLU A 345 -23.23 -27.13 -22.20
C GLU A 345 -23.83 -28.50 -22.54
N ALA A 346 -23.81 -28.85 -23.82
CA ALA A 346 -23.96 -30.22 -24.27
C ALA A 346 -22.66 -30.97 -23.99
N GLN A 347 -22.74 -32.11 -23.28
CA GLN A 347 -21.60 -32.99 -23.07
C GLN A 347 -21.02 -33.47 -24.42
N GLY A 348 -19.79 -33.06 -24.72
CA GLY A 348 -19.00 -33.60 -25.83
C GLY A 348 -17.96 -32.62 -26.40
N GLN A 349 -16.78 -33.14 -26.74
CA GLN A 349 -15.67 -32.38 -27.33
C GLN A 349 -16.05 -31.90 -28.75
N GLN A 350 -16.17 -30.59 -28.95
CA GLN A 350 -16.37 -29.98 -30.28
C GLN A 350 -15.05 -29.39 -30.78
N GLY A 351 -14.34 -30.16 -31.61
CA GLY A 351 -13.18 -29.71 -32.39
C GLY A 351 -13.58 -29.30 -33.81
N ILE A 352 -12.72 -28.49 -34.44
CA ILE A 352 -12.84 -28.06 -35.85
C ILE A 352 -12.86 -29.30 -36.77
N SER A 353 -13.80 -29.33 -37.72
CA SER A 353 -13.97 -30.46 -38.63
C SER A 353 -12.80 -30.55 -39.63
N PRO A 354 -12.11 -31.71 -39.77
CA PRO A 354 -10.91 -31.85 -40.61
C PRO A 354 -11.09 -31.52 -42.10
N ASN A 355 -12.32 -31.47 -42.60
CA ASN A 355 -12.64 -31.17 -43.99
C ASN A 355 -12.54 -29.67 -44.36
N GLN A 356 -12.29 -28.79 -43.38
CA GLN A 356 -12.19 -27.34 -43.59
C GLN A 356 -10.76 -26.82 -43.70
N LEU A 357 -9.78 -27.72 -43.72
CA LEU A 357 -8.35 -27.42 -43.68
C LEU A 357 -7.72 -27.62 -45.06
N VAL A 358 -6.93 -26.65 -45.54
CA VAL A 358 -6.13 -26.72 -46.78
C VAL A 358 -4.67 -26.40 -46.47
N SER A 359 -3.74 -27.16 -47.05
CA SER A 359 -2.29 -26.99 -46.86
C SER A 359 -1.67 -26.14 -47.96
N TYR A 360 -0.72 -25.28 -47.61
CA TYR A 360 0.10 -24.51 -48.55
C TYR A 360 1.60 -24.79 -48.34
N GLU A 361 2.39 -24.85 -49.43
CA GLU A 361 3.84 -25.05 -49.39
C GLU A 361 4.60 -23.72 -49.19
N THR A 362 5.21 -23.53 -48.02
CA THR A 362 6.22 -22.50 -47.77
C THR A 362 7.59 -22.94 -48.30
N SER A 363 8.00 -22.53 -49.51
CA SER A 363 9.36 -22.04 -49.83
C SER A 363 9.71 -22.17 -51.32
N ALA A 364 10.17 -21.06 -51.92
CA ALA A 364 11.02 -21.08 -53.11
C ALA A 364 12.03 -19.92 -53.03
N SER A 365 12.99 -20.03 -52.11
CA SER A 365 14.20 -19.22 -52.13
C SER A 365 15.32 -19.94 -51.36
N SER A 366 16.40 -20.26 -52.07
CA SER A 366 17.67 -20.87 -51.66
C SER A 366 17.66 -22.34 -51.17
N GLY A 367 17.70 -23.28 -52.12
CA GLY A 367 18.64 -24.43 -52.16
C GLY A 367 18.95 -25.29 -50.92
N GLY A 368 18.06 -25.45 -49.93
CA GLY A 368 18.27 -26.31 -48.76
C GLY A 368 17.11 -27.28 -48.50
N TYR A 369 17.37 -28.37 -47.77
CA TYR A 369 16.45 -29.49 -47.51
C TYR A 369 15.03 -29.08 -47.07
N GLN A 370 14.03 -29.65 -47.71
CA GLN A 370 12.60 -29.48 -47.39
C GLN A 370 12.23 -30.30 -46.14
N THR A 371 11.52 -29.69 -45.18
CA THR A 371 10.84 -30.40 -44.10
C THR A 371 9.33 -30.18 -44.23
N ASN A 372 8.53 -31.25 -44.08
CA ASN A 372 7.06 -31.23 -44.20
C ASN A 372 6.39 -30.56 -43.00
N ARG A 373 6.62 -29.25 -42.81
CA ARG A 373 5.86 -28.41 -41.87
C ARG A 373 5.15 -27.33 -42.67
N GLY A 374 4.13 -27.74 -43.42
CA GLY A 374 3.19 -26.82 -44.06
C GLY A 374 2.22 -26.27 -43.02
N GLU A 375 2.00 -24.96 -43.02
CA GLU A 375 0.95 -24.33 -42.23
C GLU A 375 -0.42 -24.62 -42.88
N VAL A 376 -1.43 -24.85 -42.03
CA VAL A 376 -2.77 -25.22 -42.45
C VAL A 376 -3.69 -24.00 -42.34
N GLN A 377 -4.39 -23.68 -43.41
CA GLN A 377 -5.32 -22.54 -43.47
C GLN A 377 -6.77 -23.03 -43.62
N LEU A 378 -7.70 -22.20 -43.15
CA LEU A 378 -9.13 -22.41 -43.37
C LEU A 378 -9.50 -22.06 -44.81
N LYS A 379 -10.37 -22.87 -45.41
CA LYS A 379 -10.83 -22.68 -46.80
C LYS A 379 -11.77 -21.46 -46.89
N GLY A 380 -11.23 -20.24 -47.02
CA GLY A 380 -12.08 -19.07 -47.32
C GLY A 380 -11.57 -17.65 -47.04
N ASP A 381 -10.45 -17.42 -46.34
CA ASP A 381 -10.10 -16.05 -45.93
C ASP A 381 -9.22 -15.31 -46.96
N THR A 382 -9.77 -14.23 -47.54
CA THR A 382 -9.12 -13.34 -48.52
C THR A 382 -8.45 -12.10 -47.91
N ASP A 383 -8.37 -11.95 -46.58
CA ASP A 383 -7.91 -10.71 -45.93
C ASP A 383 -6.41 -10.63 -45.61
N TYR A 384 -5.60 -11.62 -45.97
CA TYR A 384 -4.17 -11.65 -45.63
C TYR A 384 -3.25 -10.76 -46.52
N GLN A 385 -3.79 -9.99 -47.47
CA GLN A 385 -2.98 -9.14 -48.37
C GLN A 385 -2.86 -7.66 -47.97
N LYS A 386 -3.41 -7.21 -46.83
CA LYS A 386 -3.48 -5.77 -46.49
C LYS A 386 -2.36 -5.20 -45.60
N THR A 387 -1.36 -5.96 -45.19
CA THR A 387 -0.35 -5.47 -44.21
C THR A 387 1.11 -5.47 -44.70
N ARG A 388 1.37 -5.44 -46.01
CA ARG A 388 2.76 -5.47 -46.54
C ARG A 388 3.37 -4.12 -47.00
N ASN A 389 2.70 -2.97 -46.85
CA ASN A 389 3.22 -1.70 -47.42
C ASN A 389 3.33 -0.53 -46.41
N VAL A 390 3.98 -0.69 -45.25
CA VAL A 390 4.22 0.44 -44.32
C VAL A 390 5.66 0.50 -43.77
N TYR A 391 6.63 -0.22 -44.35
CA TYR A 391 8.02 -0.23 -43.83
C TYR A 391 9.12 -0.01 -44.88
N GLU A 392 8.82 0.49 -46.09
CA GLU A 392 9.86 0.73 -47.11
C GLU A 392 10.16 2.23 -47.41
N ASP A 393 9.42 3.20 -46.85
CA ASP A 393 9.59 4.63 -47.22
C ASP A 393 9.96 5.56 -46.05
N THR A 394 11.01 5.25 -45.28
CA THR A 394 11.75 6.32 -44.54
C THR A 394 13.18 5.88 -44.18
N GLN A 395 14.10 6.01 -45.13
CA GLN A 395 15.52 6.19 -44.82
C GLN A 395 16.00 7.55 -45.35
N GLN A 396 16.90 8.17 -44.58
CA GLN A 396 17.73 9.36 -44.87
C GLN A 396 17.14 10.74 -44.53
N GLN A 397 17.49 11.26 -43.34
CA GLN A 397 18.16 12.55 -43.21
C GLN A 397 18.76 12.77 -41.81
N SER A 398 20.03 13.19 -41.79
CA SER A 398 20.85 13.50 -40.61
C SER A 398 20.59 14.93 -40.09
N PRO A 399 20.91 15.25 -38.81
CA PRO A 399 20.48 16.48 -38.13
C PRO A 399 21.38 17.70 -38.39
N PRO A 400 20.86 18.95 -38.39
CA PRO A 400 21.70 20.14 -38.27
C PRO A 400 22.04 20.50 -36.81
N GLN A 401 23.16 21.21 -36.67
CA GLN A 401 23.90 21.51 -35.45
C GLN A 401 23.24 22.50 -34.48
N GLN A 402 23.60 22.33 -33.21
CA GLN A 402 23.35 23.21 -32.06
C GLN A 402 23.75 24.67 -32.29
N GLN A 403 22.89 25.60 -31.88
CA GLN A 403 23.25 26.99 -31.56
C GLN A 403 22.78 27.32 -30.14
N SER A 404 23.72 27.85 -29.34
CA SER A 404 23.55 28.31 -27.96
C SER A 404 22.80 29.66 -27.90
N PRO A 405 21.97 29.95 -26.87
CA PRO A 405 21.43 31.29 -26.67
C PRO A 405 22.40 32.21 -25.88
N PRO A 406 22.43 33.53 -26.14
CA PRO A 406 23.26 34.52 -25.44
C PRO A 406 22.64 34.98 -24.08
N PRO A 407 23.41 35.67 -23.21
CA PRO A 407 23.04 35.89 -21.81
C PRO A 407 22.31 37.21 -21.48
N GLN A 408 21.50 37.13 -20.42
CA GLN A 408 21.07 38.17 -19.44
C GLN A 408 20.02 39.24 -19.81
N ALA A 409 18.96 39.30 -18.96
CA ALA A 409 18.51 40.52 -18.31
C ALA A 409 17.83 40.19 -16.95
N ALA A 410 18.07 41.01 -15.94
CA ALA A 410 17.64 40.84 -14.55
C ALA A 410 16.45 41.76 -14.18
N THR A 411 15.82 41.43 -13.04
CA THR A 411 14.92 42.19 -12.13
C THR A 411 13.39 42.03 -12.28
N PRO A 412 12.57 42.20 -11.20
CA PRO A 412 12.86 42.18 -9.75
C PRO A 412 11.99 41.19 -8.94
N SER A 413 12.42 40.95 -7.70
CA SER A 413 11.73 40.23 -6.63
C SER A 413 10.33 40.76 -6.31
N MET A 414 9.34 39.87 -6.19
CA MET A 414 8.13 40.11 -5.41
C MET A 414 8.10 39.08 -4.27
N LEU A 415 8.29 39.57 -3.04
CA LEU A 415 7.76 38.89 -1.86
C LEU A 415 6.25 39.01 -1.95
N ASP A 416 5.52 37.90 -2.09
CA ASP A 416 4.10 37.90 -1.72
C ASP A 416 3.94 37.15 -0.41
N GLN A 417 3.60 37.96 0.58
CA GLN A 417 3.28 37.60 1.94
C GLN A 417 1.98 36.79 2.00
N ALA A 418 1.96 35.87 2.94
CA ALA A 418 0.81 35.06 3.29
C ALA A 418 -0.43 35.91 3.59
N CYS A 419 -1.49 35.73 2.80
CA CYS A 419 -2.89 35.95 3.17
C CYS A 419 -3.77 35.05 2.29
N GLY A 420 -4.15 33.88 2.80
CA GLY A 420 -5.12 33.01 2.15
C GLY A 420 -6.52 33.49 2.48
N CYS A 421 -7.10 34.29 1.59
CA CYS A 421 -8.55 34.51 1.43
C CYS A 421 -8.76 35.13 0.05
N GLU A 422 -8.80 34.31 -1.00
CA GLU A 422 -9.21 34.75 -2.33
C GLU A 422 -10.34 33.86 -2.83
N ALA A 423 -11.56 34.20 -2.43
CA ALA A 423 -12.68 34.14 -3.34
C ALA A 423 -12.89 35.57 -3.85
N ASP A 424 -12.20 35.94 -4.94
CA ASP A 424 -12.62 37.07 -5.77
C ASP A 424 -13.90 36.65 -6.51
N SER A 425 -15.03 36.62 -5.79
CA SER A 425 -16.34 36.27 -6.34
C SER A 425 -17.03 37.47 -6.99
N GLY A 426 -16.42 38.66 -6.98
CA GLY A 426 -17.03 39.89 -7.51
C GLY A 426 -18.34 40.28 -6.83
N ASP A 427 -18.66 39.67 -5.68
CA ASP A 427 -19.91 39.88 -4.94
C ASP A 427 -19.65 40.82 -3.75
N PRO A 428 -20.15 42.08 -3.77
CA PRO A 428 -19.95 43.04 -2.70
C PRO A 428 -20.62 42.65 -1.38
N ASP A 429 -21.48 41.62 -1.36
CA ASP A 429 -22.16 41.12 -0.16
C ASP A 429 -21.52 39.83 0.41
N TYR A 430 -20.40 39.35 -0.14
CA TYR A 430 -19.71 38.17 0.39
C TYR A 430 -18.96 38.50 1.69
N ALA A 431 -19.58 38.15 2.83
CA ALA A 431 -18.95 38.21 4.14
C ALA A 431 -18.28 36.86 4.48
N CYS A 432 -16.99 36.87 4.78
CA CYS A 432 -16.26 35.70 5.30
C CYS A 432 -16.94 35.16 6.57
N ASP A 433 -17.59 33.99 6.46
CA ASP A 433 -18.14 33.28 7.61
C ASP A 433 -17.05 32.43 8.28
N CYS A 434 -16.27 33.08 9.15
CA CYS A 434 -15.22 32.47 9.96
C CYS A 434 -15.71 31.40 10.96
N ALA A 435 -17.02 31.16 11.11
CA ALA A 435 -17.54 30.22 12.12
C ALA A 435 -17.39 28.74 11.72
N MET A 436 -17.23 28.43 10.44
CA MET A 436 -17.26 27.05 9.92
C MET A 436 -15.89 26.42 9.65
N GLN A 437 -14.78 27.18 9.69
CA GLN A 437 -13.47 26.69 9.22
C GLN A 437 -12.35 26.59 10.28
N GLY A 438 -12.65 26.77 11.58
CA GLY A 438 -11.74 26.45 12.68
C GLY A 438 -10.46 27.31 12.81
N HIS A 439 -10.05 28.06 11.78
CA HIS A 439 -8.91 28.99 11.81
C HIS A 439 -9.19 30.21 10.92
N CYS A 440 -9.09 31.43 11.49
CA CYS A 440 -9.05 32.69 10.74
C CYS A 440 -7.76 33.44 11.03
N ILE A 441 -7.09 33.94 10.00
CA ILE A 441 -5.90 34.80 10.11
C ILE A 441 -6.40 36.23 10.26
N CYS A 442 -6.47 36.73 11.50
CA CYS A 442 -6.92 38.08 11.80
C CYS A 442 -5.76 39.06 11.62
N SER A 443 -5.61 39.63 10.42
CA SER A 443 -4.74 40.79 10.19
C SER A 443 -5.41 42.09 10.67
N ALA A 444 -4.63 43.12 11.00
CA ALA A 444 -5.14 44.40 11.52
C ALA A 444 -6.07 45.15 10.54
N ASP A 445 -5.99 44.81 9.26
CA ASP A 445 -6.76 45.31 8.13
C ASP A 445 -7.97 44.42 7.76
N CYS A 446 -8.21 43.35 8.52
CA CYS A 446 -9.37 42.47 8.34
C CYS A 446 -10.67 43.16 8.76
N LYS A 447 -11.67 43.16 7.87
CA LYS A 447 -13.00 43.78 8.09
C LYS A 447 -14.07 42.80 8.58
N CYS A 448 -13.69 41.60 9.03
CA CYS A 448 -14.65 40.62 9.56
C CYS A 448 -15.38 41.17 10.79
N SER A 449 -16.72 41.12 10.75
CA SER A 449 -17.60 41.66 11.79
C SER A 449 -17.87 40.70 12.96
N THR A 450 -17.28 39.50 12.96
CA THR A 450 -17.44 38.47 13.99
C THR A 450 -16.50 38.66 15.18
N ASP A 451 -16.97 38.32 16.38
CA ASP A 451 -16.28 38.63 17.64
C ASP A 451 -14.93 37.90 17.82
N VAL A 452 -14.68 36.83 17.06
CA VAL A 452 -13.44 36.02 17.08
C VAL A 452 -12.20 36.86 16.73
N CYS A 453 -12.29 37.81 15.80
CA CYS A 453 -11.13 38.66 15.46
C CYS A 453 -10.99 39.91 16.35
N LYS A 454 -12.01 40.32 17.11
CA LYS A 454 -11.92 41.52 17.98
C LYS A 454 -11.01 41.28 19.19
N GLU A 455 -11.02 40.08 19.78
CA GLU A 455 -10.14 39.74 20.90
C GLU A 455 -8.66 39.67 20.47
N ALA A 456 -8.37 39.15 19.28
CA ALA A 456 -7.00 39.03 18.77
C ALA A 456 -6.40 40.38 18.37
N VAL A 457 -7.18 41.28 17.75
CA VAL A 457 -6.69 42.61 17.32
C VAL A 457 -6.55 43.57 18.50
N GLY A 458 -7.36 43.44 19.56
CA GLY A 458 -7.24 44.25 20.78
C GLY A 458 -5.95 44.03 21.58
N GLN A 459 -5.22 42.93 21.33
CA GLN A 459 -3.91 42.68 21.94
C GLN A 459 -2.72 43.18 21.10
N LEU A 460 -2.98 43.68 19.90
CA LEU A 460 -1.95 44.21 18.98
C LEU A 460 -1.87 45.75 18.98
N SER A 461 -2.62 46.43 19.85
CA SER A 461 -2.60 47.89 20.03
C SER A 461 -1.73 48.37 21.18
#